data_AF-A0A644YN74-F1
#
_entry.id   AF-A0A644YN74-F1
#
_cell.length_a   1.000
_cell.length_b   1.000
_cell.length_c   1.000
_cell.angle_alpha   90.00
_cell.angle_beta   90.00
_cell.angle_gamma   90.00
#
_symmetry.space_group_name_H-M   'P 1'
#
loop_
_entity.id
_entity.type
_entity.pdbx_description
1 polymer ?
#
loop_
_entity_poly.entity_id
_entity_poly.type
_entity_poly.pdbx_seq_one_letter_code
_entity_poly.pdbx_strand_id
1 'polypeptide(L)'
;MEKVRALSVGYNGRPVGRLALTPDGFSAFEYNSDWLAAGFSISPFSLPLKDGVFVQKRREPFDGGFDIFADSLPDGWGCLLLDRILLKNHLDPYGIDILQCLAITLNLLFCLYIVHYQL
;
A
#
# COMPACT_ATOMS: atom_id res chain seq x y z
N MET A 1 11.39 10.23 -10.41
CA MET A 1 11.01 8.87 -10.01
C MET A 1 9.80 8.47 -10.85
N GLU A 2 9.80 7.31 -11.48
CA GLU A 2 8.57 6.83 -12.13
C GLU A 2 7.48 6.63 -11.06
N LYS A 3 6.25 7.05 -11.36
CA LYS A 3 5.14 6.87 -10.43
C LYS A 3 4.80 5.39 -10.36
N VAL A 4 4.87 4.83 -9.16
CA VAL A 4 4.30 3.51 -8.87
C VAL A 4 2.81 3.60 -9.15
N ARG A 5 2.30 2.75 -10.04
CA ARG A 5 0.89 2.76 -10.43
C ARG A 5 0.03 1.83 -9.58
N ALA A 6 0.62 0.73 -9.13
CA ALA A 6 -0.04 -0.28 -8.32
C ALA A 6 0.99 -1.10 -7.53
N LEU A 7 0.53 -1.75 -6.46
CA LEU A 7 1.23 -2.71 -5.61
C LEU A 7 0.48 -4.04 -5.63
N SER A 8 1.18 -5.16 -5.79
CA SER A 8 0.57 -6.50 -5.72
C SER A 8 0.61 -7.02 -4.29
N VAL A 9 -0.52 -7.04 -3.60
CA VAL A 9 -0.63 -7.52 -2.21
C VAL A 9 -0.55 -9.05 -2.19
N GLY A 10 0.26 -9.61 -1.29
CA GLY A 10 0.47 -11.04 -1.16
C GLY A 10 0.46 -11.51 0.29
N TYR A 11 0.16 -12.79 0.51
CA TYR A 11 0.16 -13.44 1.82
C TYR A 11 0.65 -14.89 1.65
N ASN A 12 1.68 -15.27 2.41
CA ASN A 12 2.30 -16.61 2.33
C ASN A 12 2.63 -17.06 0.89
N GLY A 13 3.22 -16.17 0.09
CA GLY A 13 3.59 -16.45 -1.30
C GLY A 13 2.41 -16.56 -2.28
N ARG A 14 1.17 -16.35 -1.82
CA ARG A 14 -0.02 -16.32 -2.67
C ARG A 14 -0.46 -14.88 -2.91
N PRO A 15 -0.86 -14.54 -4.15
CA PRO A 15 -1.28 -13.18 -4.47
C PRO A 15 -2.72 -12.95 -3.98
N VAL A 16 -2.89 -11.99 -3.08
CA VAL A 16 -4.17 -11.65 -2.43
C VAL A 16 -4.97 -10.70 -3.31
N GLY A 17 -4.30 -9.71 -3.89
CA GLY A 17 -4.97 -8.66 -4.65
C GLY A 17 -4.01 -7.57 -5.10
N ARG A 18 -4.58 -6.44 -5.49
CA ARG A 18 -3.84 -5.29 -6.02
C ARG A 18 -4.34 -4.01 -5.38
N LEU A 19 -3.39 -3.18 -4.95
CA LEU A 19 -3.62 -1.85 -4.41
C LEU A 19 -3.15 -0.81 -5.43
N ALA A 20 -3.93 0.22 -5.68
CA ALA A 20 -3.61 1.32 -6.59
C ALA A 20 -4.16 2.64 -6.04
N LEU A 21 -3.84 3.76 -6.69
CA LEU A 21 -4.44 5.06 -6.41
C LEU A 21 -5.44 5.46 -7.50
N THR A 22 -6.56 6.03 -7.08
CA THR A 22 -7.47 6.73 -7.98
C THR A 22 -6.86 8.06 -8.43
N PRO A 23 -7.36 8.69 -9.52
CA PRO A 23 -6.91 10.02 -9.94
C PRO A 23 -7.00 11.09 -8.84
N ASP A 24 -7.98 10.94 -7.93
CA ASP A 24 -8.22 11.84 -6.80
C ASP A 24 -7.33 11.52 -5.57
N GLY A 25 -6.43 10.54 -5.67
CA GLY A 25 -5.46 10.18 -4.64
C GLY A 25 -5.97 9.20 -3.58
N PHE A 26 -7.14 8.60 -3.75
CA PHE A 26 -7.64 7.57 -2.82
C PHE A 26 -7.09 6.19 -3.15
N SER A 27 -6.84 5.38 -2.13
CA SER A 27 -6.50 3.98 -2.32
C SER A 27 -7.69 3.19 -2.86
N ALA A 28 -7.41 2.39 -3.88
CA ALA A 28 -8.31 1.43 -4.47
C ALA A 28 -7.71 0.03 -4.36
N PHE A 29 -8.48 -0.93 -3.86
CA PHE A 29 -8.05 -2.32 -3.69
C PHE A 29 -9.00 -3.28 -4.39
N GLU A 30 -8.45 -4.32 -5.00
CA GLU A 30 -9.20 -5.39 -5.65
C GLU A 30 -8.60 -6.74 -5.25
N TYR A 31 -9.44 -7.70 -4.86
CA TYR A 31 -9.01 -9.07 -4.60
C TYR A 31 -8.76 -9.83 -5.89
N ASN A 32 -7.80 -10.75 -5.88
CA ASN A 32 -7.66 -11.72 -6.96
C ASN A 32 -8.75 -12.78 -6.89
N SER A 33 -9.22 -13.25 -8.04
CA SER A 33 -10.24 -14.32 -8.15
C SER A 33 -9.86 -15.58 -7.38
N ASP A 34 -8.61 -15.99 -7.44
CA ASP A 34 -8.11 -17.19 -6.73
C ASP A 34 -8.12 -17.00 -5.21
N TRP A 35 -7.94 -15.76 -4.74
CA TRP A 35 -8.04 -15.43 -3.32
C TRP A 35 -9.50 -15.35 -2.86
N LEU A 36 -10.40 -14.83 -3.70
CA LEU A 36 -11.83 -14.83 -3.41
C LEU A 36 -12.37 -16.26 -3.24
N ALA A 37 -11.86 -17.22 -4.01
CA ALA A 37 -12.34 -18.61 -3.97
C ALA A 37 -11.87 -19.40 -2.74
N ALA A 38 -10.67 -19.12 -2.22
CA ALA A 38 -10.02 -19.99 -1.23
C ALA A 38 -9.27 -19.24 -0.12
N GLY A 39 -9.43 -17.92 -0.05
CA GLY A 39 -8.78 -17.05 0.91
C GLY A 39 -9.72 -16.59 2.01
N PHE A 40 -9.38 -15.45 2.60
CA PHE A 40 -10.15 -14.80 3.65
C PHE A 40 -10.06 -13.28 3.48
N SER A 41 -10.96 -12.58 4.16
CA SER A 41 -10.98 -11.13 4.18
C SER A 41 -9.78 -10.59 4.94
N ILE A 42 -8.93 -9.77 4.31
CA ILE A 42 -7.76 -9.20 4.99
C ILE A 42 -8.15 -8.12 6.01
N SER A 43 -9.21 -7.34 5.73
CA SER A 43 -9.83 -6.42 6.69
C SER A 43 -11.36 -6.56 6.59
N PRO A 44 -12.02 -7.35 7.46
CA PRO A 44 -13.47 -7.63 7.35
C PRO A 44 -14.38 -6.41 7.28
N PHE A 45 -13.97 -5.29 7.87
CA PHE A 45 -14.75 -4.05 7.88
C PHE A 45 -14.48 -3.17 6.66
N SER A 46 -13.21 -2.96 6.29
CA SER A 46 -12.82 -2.06 5.19
C SER A 46 -12.83 -2.78 3.83
N LEU A 47 -12.43 -4.06 3.80
CA LEU A 47 -12.19 -4.89 2.64
C LEU A 47 -12.83 -6.28 2.82
N PRO A 48 -14.15 -6.42 2.99
CA PRO A 48 -14.80 -7.72 3.09
C PRO A 48 -14.47 -8.59 1.88
N LEU A 49 -14.38 -9.92 2.06
CA LEU A 49 -14.07 -10.85 0.97
C LEU A 49 -15.24 -10.95 -0.02
N LYS A 50 -15.26 -10.05 -1.00
CA LYS A 50 -16.19 -10.03 -2.12
C LYS A 50 -15.51 -9.48 -3.36
N ASP A 51 -16.08 -9.83 -4.51
CA ASP A 51 -15.63 -9.34 -5.80
C ASP A 51 -15.86 -7.82 -5.97
N GLY A 52 -15.03 -7.21 -6.81
CA GLY A 52 -15.08 -5.79 -7.15
C GLY A 52 -14.00 -4.93 -6.49
N VAL A 53 -13.98 -3.65 -6.91
CA VAL A 53 -13.01 -2.65 -6.46
C VAL A 53 -13.53 -1.91 -5.24
N PHE A 54 -12.74 -1.92 -4.17
CA PHE A 54 -12.94 -1.13 -2.97
C PHE A 54 -12.18 0.17 -3.09
N VAL A 55 -12.86 1.30 -2.92
CA VAL A 55 -12.21 2.62 -2.88
C VAL A 55 -12.38 3.20 -1.49
N GLN A 56 -11.29 3.70 -0.92
CA GLN A 56 -11.33 4.41 0.34
C GLN A 56 -12.22 5.66 0.23
N LYS A 57 -13.06 5.89 1.24
CA LYS A 57 -14.07 6.96 1.23
C LYS A 57 -13.66 8.18 2.04
N ARG A 58 -12.66 8.05 2.90
CA ARG A 58 -12.23 9.09 3.84
C ARG A 58 -10.76 9.38 3.65
N ARG A 59 -10.40 10.67 3.69
CA ARG A 59 -9.02 11.09 3.62
C ARG A 59 -8.31 10.88 4.95
N GLU A 60 -8.95 11.24 6.05
CA GLU A 60 -8.41 10.98 7.39
C GLU A 60 -8.73 9.55 7.87
N PRO A 61 -7.82 8.93 8.65
CA PRO A 61 -6.55 9.47 9.15
C PRO A 61 -5.33 9.20 8.25
N PHE A 62 -5.47 8.40 7.20
CA PHE A 62 -4.33 7.85 6.43
C PHE A 62 -4.17 8.43 5.02
N ASP A 63 -4.48 9.71 4.84
CA ASP A 63 -4.48 10.42 3.56
C ASP A 63 -5.15 9.66 2.40
N GLY A 64 -6.30 9.03 2.65
CA GLY A 64 -7.02 8.23 1.64
C GLY A 64 -6.53 6.79 1.50
N GLY A 65 -5.63 6.33 2.38
CA GLY A 65 -5.20 4.94 2.53
C GLY A 65 -6.20 4.03 3.25
N PHE A 66 -6.09 2.72 3.03
CA PHE A 66 -6.72 1.74 3.92
C PHE A 66 -5.86 1.55 5.17
N ASP A 67 -6.55 1.43 6.31
CA ASP A 67 -5.99 1.19 7.64
C ASP A 67 -5.02 0.01 7.68
N ILE A 68 -5.41 -1.12 7.07
CA ILE A 68 -4.57 -2.33 7.02
C ILE A 68 -3.22 -2.14 6.33
N PHE A 69 -3.13 -1.21 5.36
CA PHE A 69 -1.86 -0.91 4.71
C PHE A 69 -1.11 0.20 5.45
N ALA A 70 -1.82 1.08 6.14
CA ALA A 70 -1.23 2.17 6.89
C ALA A 70 -0.36 1.70 8.06
N ASP A 71 -0.63 0.53 8.64
CA ASP A 71 0.23 -0.09 9.67
C ASP A 71 1.66 -0.38 9.19
N SER A 72 1.91 -0.38 7.87
CA SER A 72 3.25 -0.54 7.30
C SER A 72 3.96 0.79 7.03
N LEU A 73 3.26 1.92 7.18
CA LEU A 73 3.85 3.24 7.01
C LEU A 73 4.74 3.58 8.21
N PRO A 74 5.83 4.33 8.01
CA PRO A 74 6.65 4.76 9.12
C PRO A 74 5.87 5.75 10.00
N ASP A 75 6.12 5.70 11.29
CA ASP A 75 5.67 6.70 12.26
C ASP A 75 6.86 7.46 12.86
N GLY A 76 6.61 8.56 13.57
CA GLY A 76 7.61 9.29 14.36
C GLY A 76 9.02 9.36 13.75
N TRP A 77 9.95 8.57 14.31
CA TRP A 77 11.34 8.50 13.86
C TRP A 77 11.54 7.82 12.49
N GLY A 78 10.67 6.87 12.13
CA GLY A 78 10.66 6.26 10.80
C GLY A 78 10.44 7.31 9.71
N CYS A 79 9.54 8.27 9.91
CA CYS A 79 9.33 9.37 8.96
C CYS A 79 10.61 10.19 8.80
N LEU A 80 11.27 10.55 9.91
CA LEU A 80 12.52 11.32 9.86
C LEU A 80 13.64 10.57 9.12
N LEU A 81 13.73 9.25 9.29
CA LEU A 81 14.71 8.43 8.59
C LEU A 81 14.39 8.33 7.09
N LEU A 82 13.12 8.12 6.75
CA LEU A 82 12.66 8.10 5.37
C LEU A 82 12.97 9.44 4.67
N ASP A 83 12.63 10.58 5.30
CA ASP A 83 12.92 11.91 4.78
C ASP A 83 14.42 12.09 4.53
N ARG A 84 15.28 11.68 5.47
CA ARG A 84 16.74 11.75 5.31
C ARG A 84 17.24 10.88 4.18
N ILE A 85 16.69 9.68 4.01
CA ILE A 85 17.05 8.78 2.90
C ILE A 85 16.64 9.41 1.57
N LEU A 86 15.44 9.98 1.48
CA LEU A 86 14.94 10.64 0.28
C LEU A 86 15.79 11.86 -0.10
N LEU A 87 16.04 12.75 0.87
CA LEU A 87 16.89 13.92 0.66
C LEU A 87 18.31 13.54 0.25
N LYS A 88 18.88 12.49 0.86
CA LYS A 88 20.20 11.94 0.47
C LYS A 88 20.21 11.45 -0.98
N ASN A 89 19.07 10.99 -1.50
CA ASN A 89 18.91 10.56 -2.89
C ASN A 89 18.36 11.67 -3.81
N HIS A 90 18.37 12.94 -3.37
CA HIS A 90 17.85 14.09 -4.12
C HIS A 90 16.37 13.98 -4.51
N LEU A 91 15.58 13.26 -3.71
CA LEU A 91 14.14 13.17 -3.84
C LEU A 91 13.47 14.10 -2.80
N ASP A 92 12.39 14.76 -3.21
CA ASP A 92 11.57 15.59 -2.32
C ASP A 92 10.67 14.70 -1.44
N PRO A 93 10.83 14.71 -0.11
CA PRO A 93 9.99 13.92 0.79
C PRO A 93 8.50 14.27 0.72
N TYR A 94 8.16 15.51 0.39
CA TYR A 94 6.77 15.97 0.30
C TYR A 94 6.10 15.65 -1.04
N GLY A 95 6.87 15.17 -2.02
CA GLY A 95 6.39 14.80 -3.36
C GLY A 95 5.94 13.34 -3.48
N ILE A 96 5.92 12.58 -2.38
CA ILE A 96 5.70 11.14 -2.36
C ILE A 96 4.28 10.83 -1.90
N ASP A 97 3.56 10.05 -2.70
CA ASP A 97 2.23 9.56 -2.33
C ASP A 97 2.29 8.32 -1.43
N ILE A 98 1.15 7.93 -0.85
CA ILE A 98 1.07 6.76 0.04
C ILE A 98 1.54 5.46 -0.63
N LEU A 99 1.33 5.30 -1.93
CA LEU A 99 1.71 4.09 -2.65
C LEU A 99 3.23 4.01 -2.80
N GLN A 100 3.87 5.13 -3.10
CA GLN A 100 5.33 5.27 -3.10
C GLN A 100 5.93 5.21 -1.70
N CYS A 101 5.23 5.68 -0.66
CA CYS A 101 5.69 5.54 0.71
C CYS A 101 5.68 4.07 1.14
N LEU A 102 4.59 3.34 0.85
CA LEU A 102 4.51 1.89 1.04
C LEU A 102 5.58 1.16 0.22
N ALA A 103 5.82 1.59 -1.01
CA ALA A 103 6.88 1.06 -1.88
C ALA A 103 8.23 1.02 -1.20
N ILE A 104 8.63 2.19 -0.71
CA ILE A 104 9.96 2.41 -0.18
C ILE A 104 10.08 1.71 1.17
N THR A 105 9.07 1.85 2.02
CA THR A 105 9.09 1.30 3.38
C THR A 105 9.12 -0.22 3.38
N LEU A 106 8.29 -0.87 2.54
CA LEU A 106 8.26 -2.34 2.43
C LEU A 106 9.55 -2.90 1.81
N ASN A 107 10.18 -2.16 0.88
CA ASN A 107 11.45 -2.56 0.28
C ASN A 107 12.64 -2.36 1.23
N LEU A 108 12.59 -1.34 2.09
CA LEU A 108 13.58 -1.12 3.14
C LEU A 108 13.45 -2.12 4.30
N LEU A 109 12.23 -2.59 4.58
CA LEU A 109 11.96 -3.41 5.77
C LEU A 109 12.35 -4.88 5.63
N PHE A 110 12.35 -5.50 4.44
CA PHE A 110 12.64 -6.94 4.22
C PHE A 110 12.32 -7.85 5.42
N CYS A 111 11.17 -7.65 6.05
CA CYS A 111 10.79 -8.35 7.28
C CYS A 111 9.30 -8.17 7.58
N LEU A 112 8.44 -8.28 6.58
CA LEU A 112 7.07 -8.80 6.66
C LEU A 112 6.49 -8.88 5.24
N TYR A 113 6.17 -10.10 4.82
CA TYR A 113 5.70 -10.50 3.48
C TYR A 113 4.37 -9.82 3.11
N ILE A 114 4.40 -8.60 2.59
CA ILE A 114 3.29 -8.02 1.83
C ILE A 114 3.91 -7.14 0.74
N VAL A 115 3.54 -7.41 -0.51
CA VAL A 115 3.89 -6.66 -1.73
C VAL A 115 5.07 -7.15 -2.56
N HIS A 116 4.77 -7.83 -3.68
CA HIS A 116 5.74 -8.13 -4.73
C HIS A 116 5.67 -7.03 -5.81
N TYR A 117 6.82 -6.47 -6.20
CA TYR A 117 6.91 -5.51 -7.29
C TYR A 117 6.94 -6.21 -8.65
N GLN A 118 6.12 -5.76 -9.60
CA GLN A 118 6.44 -5.84 -11.02
C GLN A 118 6.72 -4.41 -11.51
N LEU A 119 7.92 -4.22 -12.08
CA LEU A 119 8.30 -3.04 -12.86
C LEU A 119 7.55 -3.02 -14.19
#